data_AF-A0A831LQV1-F1
#
_entry.id   AF-A0A831LQV1-F1
#
_cell.length_a   1.000
_cell.length_b   1.000
_cell.length_c   1.000
_cell.angle_alpha   90.00
_cell.angle_beta   90.00
_cell.angle_gamma   90.00
#
_symmetry.space_group_name_H-M   'P 1'
#
loop_
_entity.id
_entity.type
_entity.pdbx_description
1 polymer ?
#
loop_
_entity_poly.entity_id
_entity_poly.type
_entity_poly.pdbx_seq_one_letter_code
_entity_poly.pdbx_strand_id
1 'polypeptide(L)'
;MIVTCPNCQKKLKPSSKIEDSLRALSPGKSLRISCPQCAGAILLDAGMLDADTPPKAASSPVKQQVAPPPPPDLSALKNSHIEGKAMVEDIPKALILMPESVDCRLVTAPLEALGYQPSFALSAEEAMEKMQFIN
;
A
#
# COMPACT_ATOMS: atom_id res chain seq x y z
N MET A 1 8.90 30.48 -27.82
CA MET A 1 9.12 29.09 -27.39
C MET A 1 7.85 28.30 -27.70
N ILE A 2 7.94 27.21 -28.46
CA ILE A 2 6.78 26.32 -28.72
C ILE A 2 7.21 24.93 -28.24
N VAL A 3 6.46 24.38 -27.30
CA VAL A 3 6.70 23.03 -26.79
C VAL A 3 5.63 22.12 -27.35
N THR A 4 6.05 21.00 -27.94
CA THR A 4 5.10 19.98 -28.41
C THR A 4 4.78 19.03 -27.26
N CYS A 5 3.50 18.88 -26.94
CA CYS A 5 3.07 17.93 -25.91
C CYS A 5 3.34 16.49 -26.37
N PRO A 6 4.04 15.65 -25.60
CA PRO A 6 4.29 14.25 -25.99
C PRO A 6 3.02 13.38 -25.98
N ASN A 7 1.98 13.81 -25.27
CA ASN A 7 0.76 13.02 -25.09
C ASN A 7 -0.30 13.29 -26.19
N CYS A 8 -0.46 14.56 -26.61
CA CYS A 8 -1.43 14.92 -27.65
C CYS A 8 -0.81 15.52 -28.92
N GLN A 9 0.52 15.64 -28.98
CA GLN A 9 1.31 16.17 -30.10
C GLN A 9 0.94 17.60 -30.54
N LYS A 10 0.10 18.29 -29.75
CA LYS A 10 -0.26 19.68 -30.01
C LYS A 10 0.87 20.61 -29.57
N LYS A 11 1.07 21.66 -30.38
CA LYS A 11 1.97 22.78 -30.07
C LYS A 11 1.37 23.62 -28.95
N LEU A 12 2.09 23.75 -27.85
CA LEU A 12 1.72 24.56 -26.69
C LEU A 12 2.62 25.78 -26.63
N LYS A 13 2.01 26.93 -26.33
CA LYS A 13 2.74 28.16 -26.00
C LYS A 13 2.84 28.26 -24.48
N PRO A 14 4.02 28.05 -23.86
CA PRO A 14 4.18 28.25 -22.43
C PRO A 14 3.91 29.70 -22.05
N SER A 15 3.41 29.92 -20.84
CA SER A 15 3.25 31.27 -20.28
C SER A 15 4.60 31.78 -19.75
N SER A 16 4.76 33.10 -19.60
CA SER A 16 5.99 33.72 -19.11
C SER A 16 6.47 33.15 -17.76
N LYS A 17 5.54 32.80 -16.86
CA LYS A 17 5.88 32.16 -15.57
C LYS A 17 6.56 30.79 -15.72
N ILE A 18 6.16 30.02 -16.73
CA ILE A 18 6.74 28.70 -17.02
C ILE A 18 8.13 28.89 -17.64
N GLU A 19 8.29 29.90 -18.50
CA GLU A 19 9.59 30.26 -19.09
C GLU A 19 10.59 30.68 -18.01
N ASP A 20 10.18 31.53 -17.05
CA ASP A 20 11.03 31.96 -15.94
C ASP A 20 11.39 30.80 -15.00
N SER A 21 10.42 29.92 -14.71
CA SER A 21 10.64 28.74 -13.88
C SER A 21 11.59 27.74 -14.55
N LEU A 22 11.54 27.61 -15.87
CA LEU A 22 12.47 26.77 -16.63
C LEU A 22 13.89 27.33 -16.66
N ARG A 23 14.05 28.66 -16.73
CA ARG A 23 15.37 29.31 -16.62
C ARG A 23 15.97 29.20 -15.21
N ALA A 24 15.13 29.19 -14.18
CA ALA A 24 15.57 29.07 -12.79
C ALA A 24 15.87 27.62 -12.36
N LEU A 25 15.60 26.62 -13.19
CA LEU A 25 15.84 25.22 -12.87
C LEU A 25 17.32 24.84 -13.02
N SER A 26 17.85 24.13 -12.02
CA SER A 26 19.18 23.54 -12.07
C SER A 26 19.27 22.47 -13.17
N PRO A 27 20.43 22.31 -13.85
CA PRO A 27 20.62 21.28 -14.87
C PRO A 27 20.23 19.89 -14.35
N GLY A 28 19.42 19.16 -15.11
CA GLY A 28 18.95 17.81 -14.75
C GLY A 28 17.64 17.74 -13.95
N LYS A 29 16.97 18.87 -13.67
CA LYS A 29 15.61 18.88 -13.09
C LYS A 29 14.56 19.19 -14.15
N SER A 30 13.40 18.54 -14.04
CA SER A 30 12.26 18.73 -14.95
C SER A 30 11.05 19.30 -14.21
N LEU A 31 10.31 20.19 -14.86
CA LEU A 31 9.06 20.74 -14.37
C LEU A 31 7.88 19.89 -14.86
N ARG A 32 7.06 19.40 -13.94
CA ARG A 32 5.81 18.70 -14.28
C ARG A 32 4.67 19.71 -14.41
N ILE A 33 4.12 19.87 -15.61
CA ILE A 33 2.94 20.71 -15.86
C ILE A 33 1.80 19.89 -16.48
N SER A 34 0.56 20.31 -16.30
CA SER A 34 -0.59 19.69 -16.97
C SER A 34 -0.84 20.34 -18.32
N CYS A 35 -1.04 19.54 -19.36
CA CYS A 35 -1.40 20.01 -20.70
C CYS A 35 -2.81 20.62 -20.70
N PRO A 36 -3.00 21.88 -21.13
CA PRO A 36 -4.34 22.48 -21.20
C PRO A 36 -5.23 21.86 -22.27
N GLN A 37 -4.67 21.07 -23.19
CA GLN A 37 -5.40 20.48 -24.32
C GLN A 37 -5.84 19.02 -24.09
N CYS A 38 -5.12 18.26 -23.27
CA CYS A 38 -5.43 16.85 -23.02
C CYS A 38 -5.37 16.46 -21.53
N ALA A 39 -5.17 17.42 -20.64
CA ALA A 39 -4.96 17.24 -19.20
C ALA A 39 -3.77 16.32 -18.80
N GLY A 40 -3.05 15.76 -19.76
CA GLY A 40 -1.90 14.90 -19.53
C GLY A 40 -0.73 15.65 -18.89
N ALA A 41 -0.03 15.00 -17.96
CA ALA A 41 1.19 15.55 -17.37
C ALA A 41 2.32 15.57 -18.41
N ILE A 42 3.00 16.70 -18.52
CA ILE A 42 4.18 16.94 -19.37
C ILE A 42 5.35 17.22 -18.45
N LEU A 43 6.47 16.52 -18.67
CA LEU A 43 7.75 16.84 -18.04
C LEU A 43 8.54 17.73 -19.01
N LEU A 44 8.77 18.97 -18.64
CA LEU A 44 9.64 19.88 -19.38
C LEU A 44 11.01 19.92 -18.73
N ASP A 45 12.05 19.72 -19.52
CA ASP A 45 13.43 20.05 -19.15
C ASP A 45 13.90 21.28 -19.94
N ALA A 46 15.02 21.85 -19.53
CA ALA A 46 15.62 22.99 -20.24
C ALA A 46 16.11 22.64 -21.67
N GLY A 47 16.21 21.35 -22.02
CA GLY A 47 16.65 20.87 -23.33
C GLY A 47 15.52 20.74 -24.36
N MET A 48 14.26 20.71 -23.94
CA MET A 48 13.08 20.68 -24.80
C MET A 48 12.67 22.06 -25.36
N LEU A 49 13.50 23.08 -25.15
CA LEU A 49 13.20 24.49 -25.47
C LEU A 49 13.73 24.96 -26.82
N ASP A 50 14.67 24.22 -27.42
CA ASP A 50 15.23 24.52 -28.74
C ASP A 50 14.92 23.35 -29.68
N ALA A 51 13.87 23.50 -30.49
CA ALA A 51 13.54 22.51 -31.53
C ALA A 51 13.53 23.20 -32.90
N ASP A 52 14.68 23.20 -33.58
CA ASP A 52 14.75 23.27 -35.03
C ASP A 52 15.89 22.38 -35.57
N THR A 53 15.78 21.09 -35.25
CA THR A 53 16.64 20.06 -35.85
C THR A 53 15.76 18.84 -36.16
N PRO A 54 15.86 18.25 -37.37
CA PRO A 54 15.24 16.96 -37.63
C PRO A 54 15.77 15.95 -36.60
N PRO A 55 15.05 14.87 -36.30
CA PRO A 55 15.53 13.85 -35.38
C PRO A 55 16.73 13.16 -36.04
N LYS A 56 17.92 13.75 -35.91
CA LYS A 56 19.16 13.00 -35.90
C LYS A 56 18.98 12.04 -34.75
N ALA A 57 19.08 10.76 -35.05
CA ALA A 57 19.25 9.70 -34.08
C ALA A 57 20.38 10.12 -33.14
N ALA A 58 20.03 10.82 -32.07
CA ALA A 58 20.81 10.89 -30.88
C ALA A 58 20.86 9.43 -30.48
N SER A 59 22.04 8.83 -30.66
CA SER A 59 22.44 7.62 -29.96
C SER A 59 21.96 7.84 -28.56
N SER A 60 20.84 7.19 -28.24
CA SER A 60 20.30 7.20 -26.91
C SER A 60 21.49 6.80 -26.04
N PRO A 61 21.70 7.39 -24.84
CA PRO A 61 22.36 6.56 -23.85
C PRO A 61 21.55 5.28 -23.92
N VAL A 62 22.21 4.17 -24.26
CA VAL A 62 21.59 2.87 -24.15
C VAL A 62 21.18 2.87 -22.70
N LYS A 63 19.93 3.28 -22.43
CA LYS A 63 19.14 2.76 -21.36
C LYS A 63 19.28 1.31 -21.69
N GLN A 64 20.28 0.68 -21.07
CA GLN A 64 20.15 -0.67 -20.63
C GLN A 64 18.84 -0.56 -19.88
N GLN A 65 17.76 -0.81 -20.62
CA GLN A 65 16.51 -1.24 -20.09
C GLN A 65 16.97 -2.55 -19.46
N VAL A 66 17.49 -2.43 -18.24
CA VAL A 66 17.59 -3.53 -17.32
C VAL A 66 16.14 -3.90 -17.20
N ALA A 67 15.73 -4.83 -18.06
CA ALA A 67 14.42 -5.41 -17.99
C ALA A 67 14.34 -5.90 -16.55
N PRO A 68 13.31 -5.48 -15.79
CA PRO A 68 13.15 -6.03 -14.45
C PRO A 68 13.23 -7.54 -14.59
N PRO A 69 13.89 -8.22 -13.63
CA PRO A 69 13.97 -9.67 -13.66
C PRO A 69 12.53 -10.22 -13.84
N PRO A 70 12.39 -11.34 -14.56
CA PRO A 70 11.08 -11.95 -14.74
C PRO A 70 10.43 -12.12 -13.36
N PRO A 71 9.11 -11.94 -13.27
CA PRO A 71 8.41 -12.09 -12.01
C PRO A 71 8.73 -13.47 -11.42
N PRO A 72 8.85 -13.57 -10.08
CA PRO A 72 9.12 -14.85 -9.43
C PRO A 72 8.04 -15.86 -9.80
N ASP A 73 8.42 -17.13 -9.88
CA ASP A 73 7.50 -18.21 -10.19
C ASP A 73 6.38 -18.28 -9.13
N LEU A 74 5.14 -18.05 -9.57
CA LEU A 74 3.96 -18.06 -8.72
C LEU A 74 3.39 -19.49 -8.56
N SER A 75 4.06 -20.53 -9.07
CA SER A 75 3.63 -21.93 -8.93
C SER A 75 3.47 -22.35 -7.46
N ALA A 76 4.25 -21.75 -6.55
CA ALA A 76 4.08 -21.92 -5.10
C ALA A 76 2.72 -21.40 -4.58
N LEU A 77 2.19 -20.32 -5.16
CA LEU A 77 0.89 -19.75 -4.80
C LEU A 77 -0.29 -20.50 -5.43
N LYS A 78 -0.07 -21.18 -6.57
CA LYS A 78 -1.10 -21.99 -7.23
C LYS A 78 -1.43 -23.26 -6.44
N ASN A 79 -0.43 -23.80 -5.75
CA ASN A 79 -0.54 -25.02 -4.94
C ASN A 79 -0.61 -24.74 -3.44
N SER A 80 -0.44 -23.48 -3.02
CA SER A 80 -0.81 -23.11 -1.66
C SER A 80 -2.34 -23.20 -1.58
N HIS A 81 -2.82 -24.29 -1.01
CA HIS A 81 -4.09 -24.29 -0.32
C HIS A 81 -4.01 -23.08 0.62
N ILE A 82 -4.66 -21.99 0.23
CA ILE A 82 -4.87 -20.88 1.14
C ILE A 82 -5.81 -21.50 2.15
N GLU A 83 -5.26 -22.11 3.21
CA GLU A 83 -5.97 -22.24 4.47
C GLU A 83 -6.37 -20.81 4.79
N GLY A 84 -7.60 -20.46 4.38
CA GLY A 84 -8.19 -19.16 4.60
C GLY A 84 -7.93 -18.90 6.06
N LYS A 85 -7.05 -17.92 6.32
CA LYS A 85 -6.57 -17.56 7.66
C LYS A 85 -7.77 -17.71 8.57
N ALA A 86 -7.80 -18.79 9.37
CA ALA A 86 -8.96 -19.14 10.15
C ALA A 86 -9.32 -17.86 10.88
N MET A 87 -10.47 -17.29 10.54
CA MET A 87 -10.95 -16.11 11.21
C MET A 87 -11.16 -16.61 12.63
N VAL A 88 -10.17 -16.33 13.49
CA VAL A 88 -10.26 -16.64 14.90
C VAL A 88 -11.42 -15.77 15.35
N GLU A 89 -12.59 -16.39 15.51
CA GLU A 89 -13.77 -15.70 16.01
C GLU A 89 -13.34 -15.07 17.34
N ASP A 90 -13.64 -13.78 17.49
CA ASP A 90 -13.40 -13.05 18.73
C ASP A 90 -14.44 -13.50 19.76
N ILE A 91 -14.26 -14.73 20.25
CA ILE A 91 -15.17 -15.37 21.20
C ILE A 91 -14.89 -14.74 22.56
N PRO A 92 -15.88 -14.06 23.18
CA PRO A 92 -15.68 -13.43 24.47
C PRO A 92 -15.42 -14.49 25.54
N LYS A 93 -14.41 -14.26 26.40
CA LYS A 93 -14.06 -15.17 27.49
C LYS A 93 -14.74 -14.76 28.79
N ALA A 94 -15.11 -15.75 29.60
CA ALA A 94 -15.63 -15.55 30.95
C ALA A 94 -14.79 -16.34 31.96
N LEU A 95 -14.34 -15.69 33.04
CA LEU A 95 -13.65 -16.34 34.14
C LEU A 95 -14.60 -16.48 35.33
N ILE A 96 -14.74 -17.70 35.84
CA ILE A 96 -15.66 -18.07 36.91
C ILE A 96 -14.82 -18.48 38.13
N LEU A 97 -14.90 -17.69 39.20
CA LEU A 97 -14.28 -18.04 40.48
C LEU A 97 -15.28 -18.85 41.31
N MET A 98 -15.05 -20.16 41.42
CA MET A 98 -15.87 -21.02 42.27
C MET A 98 -15.05 -22.22 42.78
N PRO A 99 -15.36 -22.74 43.98
CA PRO A 99 -14.78 -24.00 44.46
C PRO A 99 -15.10 -25.15 43.50
N GLU A 100 -14.23 -26.17 43.48
CA GLU A 100 -14.47 -27.37 42.69
C GLU A 100 -15.75 -28.05 43.16
N SER A 101 -16.77 -28.08 42.30
CA SER A 101 -18.05 -28.70 42.59
C SER A 101 -18.58 -29.42 41.35
N VAL A 102 -19.47 -30.38 41.58
CA VAL A 102 -20.11 -31.16 40.51
C VAL A 102 -21.01 -30.28 39.63
N ASP A 103 -21.34 -29.08 40.11
CA ASP A 103 -22.32 -28.16 39.53
C ASP A 103 -21.73 -27.15 38.54
N CYS A 104 -20.45 -27.26 38.17
CA CYS A 104 -19.81 -26.37 37.19
C CYS A 104 -20.63 -26.23 35.89
N ARG A 105 -21.31 -27.31 35.45
CA ARG A 105 -22.16 -27.29 34.26
C ARG A 105 -23.39 -26.39 34.38
N LEU A 106 -23.95 -26.21 35.57
CA LEU A 106 -25.09 -25.29 35.78
C LEU A 106 -24.68 -23.84 35.52
N VAL A 107 -23.40 -23.52 35.73
CA VAL A 107 -22.85 -22.17 35.52
C VAL A 107 -22.30 -22.00 34.11
N THR A 108 -21.65 -23.03 33.53
CA THR A 108 -21.09 -22.91 32.16
C THR A 108 -22.14 -22.96 31.06
N ALA A 109 -23.18 -23.81 31.19
CA ALA A 109 -24.12 -24.01 30.09
C ALA A 109 -24.85 -22.73 29.65
N PRO A 110 -25.30 -21.83 30.56
CA PRO A 110 -25.85 -20.55 30.16
C PRO A 110 -24.83 -19.63 29.47
N LEU A 111 -23.57 -19.63 29.91
CA LEU A 111 -22.52 -18.79 29.31
C LEU A 111 -22.14 -19.27 27.91
N GLU A 112 -22.02 -20.58 27.71
CA GLU A 112 -21.78 -21.19 26.41
C GLU A 112 -22.94 -20.91 25.44
N ALA A 113 -24.20 -20.99 25.92
CA ALA A 113 -25.37 -20.64 25.12
C ALA A 113 -25.41 -19.16 24.70
N LEU A 114 -24.77 -18.27 25.46
CA LEU A 114 -24.58 -16.86 25.14
C LEU A 114 -23.35 -16.60 24.25
N GLY A 115 -22.62 -17.64 23.87
CA GLY A 115 -21.42 -17.54 23.01
C GLY A 115 -20.15 -17.16 23.77
N TYR A 116 -20.12 -17.29 25.09
CA TYR A 116 -18.89 -17.10 25.87
C TYR A 116 -18.08 -18.38 25.95
N GLN A 117 -16.76 -18.24 26.09
CA GLN A 117 -15.84 -19.31 26.46
C GLN A 117 -15.56 -19.26 27.98
N PRO A 118 -16.21 -20.11 28.80
CA PRO A 118 -15.99 -20.11 30.24
C PRO A 118 -14.67 -20.77 30.63
N SER A 119 -14.07 -20.29 31.71
CA SER A 119 -12.89 -20.86 32.38
C SER A 119 -13.05 -20.73 33.89
N PHE A 120 -12.44 -21.62 34.65
CA PHE A 120 -12.58 -21.66 36.11
C PHE A 120 -11.32 -21.23 36.84
N ALA A 121 -11.48 -20.67 38.03
CA ALA A 121 -10.44 -20.53 39.02
C ALA A 121 -10.98 -21.02 40.37
N LEU A 122 -10.15 -21.76 41.12
CA LEU A 122 -10.50 -22.33 42.42
C LEU A 122 -10.13 -21.37 43.57
N SER A 123 -9.26 -20.40 43.32
CA SER A 123 -8.83 -19.40 44.28
C SER A 123 -8.78 -18.00 43.66
N ALA A 124 -8.84 -16.98 44.51
CA ALA A 124 -8.68 -15.60 44.07
C ALA A 124 -7.30 -15.33 43.47
N GLU A 125 -6.26 -16.00 43.97
CA GLU A 125 -4.89 -15.90 43.44
C GLU A 125 -4.81 -16.44 42.00
N GLU A 126 -5.36 -17.63 41.76
CA GLU A 126 -5.44 -18.24 40.44
C GLU A 126 -6.29 -17.39 39.48
N ALA A 127 -7.39 -16.80 39.97
CA ALA A 127 -8.21 -15.91 39.17
C ALA A 127 -7.44 -14.66 38.75
N MET A 128 -6.71 -14.04 39.69
CA MET A 128 -5.87 -12.88 39.40
C MET A 128 -4.77 -13.21 38.39
N GLU A 129 -4.12 -14.36 38.51
CA GLU A 129 -3.11 -14.83 37.54
C GLU A 129 -3.71 -14.97 36.13
N LYS A 130 -4.88 -15.59 36.01
CA LYS A 130 -5.62 -15.75 34.74
C LYS A 130 -6.10 -14.42 34.14
N MET A 131 -6.28 -13.39 34.95
CA MET A 131 -6.68 -12.05 34.51
C MET A 131 -5.50 -11.16 34.09
N GLN A 132 -4.25 -11.61 34.26
CA GLN A 132 -3.09 -10.84 33.83
C GLN A 132 -3.03 -10.82 32.29
N PHE A 133 -3.13 -9.63 31.72
CA PHE A 133 -2.82 -9.42 30.30
C PHE A 133 -1.30 -9.54 30.12
N ILE A 134 -0.86 -10.63 29.49
CA ILE A 134 0.52 -10.75 29.03
C ILE A 134 0.65 -9.85 27.79
N ASN A 135 1.32 -8.70 27.95
CA ASN A 135 1.69 -7.81 26.85
C ASN A 135 2.83 -8.37 26.01
#